data_AF-A0A0C2MFR8-F1
#
_entry.id   AF-A0A0C2MFR8-F1
#
_cell.length_a   1.000
_cell.length_b   1.000
_cell.length_c   1.000
_cell.angle_alpha   90.00
_cell.angle_beta   90.00
_cell.angle_gamma   90.00
#
_symmetry.space_group_name_H-M   'P 1'
#
loop_
_entity.id
_entity.type
_entity.pdbx_description
1 polymer ?
#
loop_
_entity_poly.entity_id
_entity_poly.type
_entity_poly.pdbx_seq_one_letter_code
_entity_poly.pdbx_strand_id
1 'polypeptide(L)'
;MTEERTDQNLSFKWPVVEKPTLFYCEYGLEQVSLPGTSYFNLKEVEAVKMFVNNLIESGVKGSQIGVITPYDAQRLKIFDFIMQNNSVGGSPYSEIEVANVHPFQGREKDYIIISCVRSNHNNSIGFLRDPRLLNVAITRAR
;
A
#
# COMPACT_ATOMS: atom_id res chain seq x y z
N MET A 1 -24.76 -10.23 7.23
CA MET A 1 -24.07 -9.10 6.56
C MET A 1 -22.55 -9.29 6.57
N THR A 2 -22.08 -10.55 6.40
CA THR A 2 -20.69 -10.98 6.61
C THR A 2 -20.11 -11.72 5.39
N GLU A 3 -20.89 -11.89 4.31
CA GLU A 3 -20.56 -12.77 3.19
C GLU A 3 -19.81 -12.09 2.03
N GLU A 4 -19.63 -10.77 2.04
CA GLU A 4 -19.08 -10.02 0.88
C GLU A 4 -17.59 -9.65 0.97
N ARG A 5 -16.89 -10.02 2.05
CA ARG A 5 -15.53 -9.51 2.33
C ARG A 5 -14.37 -10.42 1.93
N THR A 6 -14.66 -11.58 1.35
CA THR A 6 -13.62 -12.55 0.99
C THR A 6 -13.75 -12.96 -0.47
N ASP A 7 -12.84 -12.46 -1.30
CA ASP A 7 -12.70 -12.91 -2.68
C ASP A 7 -11.99 -14.28 -2.72
N GLN A 8 -12.70 -15.30 -3.20
CA GLN A 8 -12.20 -16.68 -3.24
C GLN A 8 -11.14 -16.90 -4.33
N ASN A 9 -10.97 -15.94 -5.25
CA ASN A 9 -10.03 -16.05 -6.37
C ASN A 9 -8.64 -15.52 -6.04
N LEU A 10 -8.42 -15.00 -4.81
CA LEU A 10 -7.12 -14.53 -4.39
C LEU A 10 -6.09 -15.67 -4.39
N SER A 11 -4.94 -15.40 -5.01
CA SER A 11 -3.79 -16.30 -5.05
C SER A 11 -3.17 -16.56 -3.66
N PHE A 12 -3.53 -15.74 -2.68
CA PHE A 12 -3.13 -15.88 -1.28
C PHE A 12 -4.34 -15.98 -0.35
N LYS A 13 -4.13 -16.59 0.81
CA LYS A 13 -5.14 -16.70 1.87
C LYS A 13 -4.88 -15.65 2.95
N TRP A 14 -5.95 -15.03 3.43
CA TRP A 14 -5.88 -14.19 4.63
C TRP A 14 -5.44 -15.03 5.84
N PRO A 15 -4.63 -14.49 6.76
CA PRO A 15 -4.22 -15.20 7.98
C PRO A 15 -5.41 -15.66 8.83
N VAL A 16 -6.49 -14.85 8.82
CA VAL A 16 -7.78 -15.19 9.42
C VAL A 16 -8.82 -15.07 8.33
N VAL A 17 -9.41 -16.19 7.92
CA VAL A 17 -10.29 -16.27 6.73
C VAL A 17 -11.41 -15.22 6.77
N GLU A 18 -12.06 -15.05 7.92
CA GLU A 18 -13.20 -14.13 8.09
C GLU A 18 -12.79 -12.66 8.25
N LYS A 19 -11.49 -12.36 8.31
CA LYS A 19 -10.95 -11.01 8.52
C LYS A 19 -9.93 -10.72 7.42
N PRO A 20 -10.32 -10.09 6.31
CA PRO A 20 -9.46 -9.81 5.17
C PRO A 20 -8.48 -8.67 5.48
N THR A 21 -7.64 -8.88 6.47
CA THR A 21 -6.66 -7.91 6.97
C THR A 21 -5.47 -8.69 7.48
N LEU A 22 -4.28 -8.20 7.15
CA LEU A 22 -3.03 -8.72 7.66
C LEU A 22 -2.09 -7.56 7.95
N PHE A 23 -1.18 -7.78 8.90
CA PHE A 23 -0.02 -6.91 9.10
C PHE A 23 1.22 -7.69 8.66
N TYR A 24 1.84 -7.27 7.56
CA TYR A 24 3.05 -7.90 7.06
C TYR A 24 4.27 -7.25 7.71
N CYS A 25 4.96 -7.98 8.58
CA CYS A 25 6.14 -7.49 9.27
C CYS A 25 7.36 -7.54 8.35
N GLU A 26 7.84 -6.37 7.92
CA GLU A 26 9.08 -6.22 7.15
C GLU A 26 10.18 -5.60 8.02
N TYR A 27 11.41 -6.11 7.91
CA TYR A 27 12.53 -5.73 8.80
C TYR A 27 13.58 -4.85 8.10
N GLY A 28 13.28 -4.33 6.92
CA GLY A 28 14.14 -3.37 6.23
C GLY A 28 14.29 -2.05 6.98
N LEU A 29 15.45 -1.40 6.83
CA LEU A 29 15.73 -0.08 7.40
C LEU A 29 15.25 1.05 6.48
N GLU A 30 14.81 2.14 7.09
CA GLU A 30 14.49 3.38 6.37
C GLU A 30 15.75 4.03 5.80
N GLN A 31 15.58 4.72 4.68
CA GLN A 31 16.58 5.58 4.06
C GLN A 31 15.99 6.97 3.87
N VAL A 32 16.84 7.99 3.92
CA VAL A 32 16.47 9.38 3.70
C VAL A 32 16.65 9.71 2.22
N SER A 33 15.64 10.29 1.58
CA SER A 33 15.76 10.79 0.20
C SER A 33 16.47 12.14 0.18
N LEU A 34 17.32 12.39 -0.81
CA LEU A 34 17.84 13.75 -1.08
C LEU A 34 16.69 14.68 -1.49
N PRO A 35 16.58 15.91 -0.93
CA PRO A 35 17.57 16.66 -0.15
C PRO A 35 17.52 16.47 1.38
N GLY A 36 16.80 15.48 1.92
CA GLY A 36 16.77 15.17 3.35
C GLY A 36 15.39 15.24 4.01
N THR A 37 14.33 15.50 3.23
CA THR A 37 13.00 15.87 3.75
C THR A 37 11.98 14.73 3.76
N SER A 38 12.31 13.57 3.20
CA SER A 38 11.41 12.41 3.11
C SER A 38 12.16 11.11 3.33
N TYR A 39 11.42 10.04 3.61
CA TYR A 39 11.94 8.70 3.90
C TYR A 39 11.39 7.69 2.90
N PHE A 40 12.12 6.61 2.69
CA PHE A 40 11.66 5.44 1.95
C PHE A 40 12.26 4.16 2.54
N ASN A 41 11.63 3.03 2.28
CA ASN A 41 12.09 1.72 2.70
C ASN A 41 11.97 0.75 1.53
N LEU A 42 13.10 0.35 0.95
CA LEU A 42 13.13 -0.49 -0.25
C LEU A 42 12.53 -1.88 0.00
N LYS A 43 12.67 -2.43 1.21
CA LYS A 43 12.08 -3.74 1.51
C LYS A 43 10.55 -3.66 1.57
N GLU A 44 10.01 -2.60 2.14
CA GLU A 44 8.57 -2.35 2.05
C GLU A 44 8.10 -2.10 0.62
N VAL A 45 8.90 -1.42 -0.23
CA VAL A 45 8.57 -1.28 -1.66
C VAL A 45 8.45 -2.66 -2.32
N GLU A 46 9.39 -3.57 -2.09
CA GLU A 46 9.32 -4.93 -2.64
C GLU A 46 8.11 -5.71 -2.11
N ALA A 47 7.76 -5.56 -0.83
CA ALA A 47 6.55 -6.17 -0.27
C ALA A 47 5.27 -5.62 -0.93
N VAL A 48 5.20 -4.30 -1.14
CA VAL A 48 4.07 -3.66 -1.85
C VAL A 48 3.94 -4.22 -3.26
N LYS A 49 5.05 -4.32 -4.01
CA LYS A 49 5.05 -4.92 -5.37
C LYS A 49 4.50 -6.33 -5.36
N MET A 50 4.96 -7.17 -4.43
CA MET A 50 4.48 -8.54 -4.27
C MET A 50 2.97 -8.59 -4.05
N PHE A 51 2.42 -7.78 -3.13
CA PHE A 51 0.98 -7.75 -2.89
C PHE A 51 0.17 -7.22 -4.07
N VAL A 52 0.66 -6.17 -4.74
CA VAL A 52 0.01 -5.63 -5.95
C VAL A 52 -0.03 -6.70 -7.05
N ASN A 53 1.09 -7.36 -7.34
CA ASN A 53 1.14 -8.41 -8.36
C ASN A 53 0.17 -9.55 -8.03
N ASN A 54 0.17 -10.03 -6.78
CA ASN A 54 -0.73 -11.09 -6.35
C ASN A 54 -2.21 -10.72 -6.57
N LEU A 55 -2.60 -9.47 -6.28
CA LEU A 55 -3.97 -8.99 -6.51
C LEU A 55 -4.30 -8.95 -8.01
N ILE A 56 -3.42 -8.37 -8.83
CA ILE A 56 -3.60 -8.29 -10.29
C ILE A 56 -3.69 -9.68 -10.93
N GLU A 57 -2.80 -10.59 -10.54
CA GLU A 57 -2.78 -11.99 -11.02
C GLU A 57 -4.03 -12.77 -10.60
N SER A 58 -4.67 -12.36 -9.50
CA SER A 58 -5.96 -12.90 -9.04
C SER A 58 -7.16 -12.31 -9.78
N GLY A 59 -6.94 -11.41 -10.75
CA GLY A 59 -7.99 -10.77 -11.54
C GLY A 59 -8.58 -9.49 -10.93
N VAL A 60 -8.01 -8.98 -9.83
CA VAL A 60 -8.42 -7.69 -9.25
C VAL A 60 -8.06 -6.56 -10.23
N LYS A 61 -9.00 -5.66 -10.49
CA LYS A 61 -8.75 -4.52 -11.39
C LYS A 61 -7.90 -3.47 -10.68
N GLY A 62 -6.98 -2.82 -11.39
CA GLY A 62 -6.18 -1.73 -10.84
C GLY A 62 -7.00 -0.64 -10.16
N SER A 63 -8.18 -0.32 -10.71
CA SER A 63 -9.12 0.65 -10.14
C SER A 63 -9.65 0.27 -8.74
N GLN A 64 -9.58 -1.00 -8.35
CA GLN A 64 -9.97 -1.52 -7.04
C GLN A 64 -8.84 -1.50 -6.02
N ILE A 65 -7.62 -1.12 -6.42
CA ILE A 65 -6.41 -1.17 -5.58
C ILE A 65 -5.96 0.25 -5.26
N GLY A 66 -5.67 0.50 -3.98
CA GLY A 66 -5.01 1.71 -3.51
C GLY A 66 -3.78 1.39 -2.68
N VAL A 67 -2.72 2.17 -2.86
CA VAL A 67 -1.51 2.13 -2.03
C VAL A 67 -1.36 3.46 -1.32
N ILE A 68 -1.32 3.41 0.01
CA ILE A 68 -1.21 4.57 0.89
C ILE A 68 0.15 4.53 1.56
N THR A 69 0.88 5.64 1.52
CA THR A 69 2.15 5.78 2.24
C THR A 69 2.37 7.22 2.71
N PRO A 70 2.90 7.46 3.91
CA PRO A 70 2.99 8.81 4.43
C PRO A 70 4.10 9.68 3.82
N TYR A 71 5.05 9.08 3.11
CA TYR A 71 6.25 9.76 2.63
C TYR A 71 6.31 9.81 1.10
N ASP A 72 6.54 11.01 0.54
CA ASP A 72 6.60 11.24 -0.90
C ASP A 72 7.68 10.40 -1.59
N ALA A 73 8.85 10.22 -0.96
CA ALA A 73 9.90 9.39 -1.53
C ALA A 73 9.50 7.91 -1.64
N GLN A 74 8.72 7.39 -0.69
CA GLN A 74 8.14 6.04 -0.80
C GLN A 74 7.07 6.00 -1.89
N ARG A 75 6.17 7.01 -1.93
CA ARG A 75 5.12 7.12 -2.96
C ARG A 75 5.73 7.04 -4.36
N LEU A 76 6.76 7.84 -4.62
CA LEU A 76 7.43 7.89 -5.92
C LEU A 76 8.05 6.55 -6.30
N LYS A 77 8.73 5.85 -5.39
CA LYS A 77 9.33 4.54 -5.68
C LYS A 77 8.29 3.47 -6.02
N ILE A 78 7.15 3.49 -5.34
CA ILE A 78 6.04 2.59 -5.65
C ILE A 78 5.42 3.00 -6.98
N PHE A 79 5.21 4.29 -7.23
CA PHE A 79 4.67 4.82 -8.47
C PHE A 79 5.53 4.48 -9.69
N ASP A 80 6.86 4.57 -9.58
CA ASP A 80 7.80 4.19 -10.64
C ASP A 80 7.61 2.73 -11.07
N PHE A 81 7.39 1.84 -10.11
CA PHE A 81 7.07 0.44 -10.39
C PHE A 81 5.74 0.28 -11.13
N ILE A 82 4.70 0.99 -10.71
CA ILE A 82 3.38 0.97 -11.38
C ILE A 82 3.54 1.47 -12.83
N MET A 83 4.28 2.57 -13.03
CA MET A 83 4.53 3.12 -14.37
C MET A 83 5.33 2.19 -15.28
N GLN A 84 6.35 1.51 -14.76
CA GLN A 84 7.13 0.53 -15.53
C GLN A 84 6.24 -0.60 -16.07
N ASN A 85 5.27 -1.06 -15.27
CA ASN A 85 4.29 -2.08 -15.67
C ASN A 85 3.13 -1.54 -16.51
N ASN A 86 3.00 -0.21 -16.67
CA ASN A 86 2.01 0.46 -17.50
C ASN A 86 2.44 0.71 -18.94
N SER A 87 3.64 0.25 -19.33
CA SER A 87 4.24 0.53 -20.64
C SER A 87 3.47 -0.06 -21.85
N VAL A 88 2.43 -0.86 -21.62
CA VAL A 88 1.60 -1.49 -22.65
C VAL A 88 0.16 -1.01 -22.49
N GLY A 89 -0.48 -0.60 -23.59
CA GLY A 89 -1.88 -0.16 -23.60
C GLY A 89 -2.80 -1.24 -23.02
N GLY A 90 -3.71 -0.84 -22.12
CA GLY A 90 -4.60 -1.77 -21.41
C GLY A 90 -3.95 -2.48 -20.22
N SER A 91 -2.80 -2.01 -19.73
CA SER A 91 -2.15 -2.60 -18.55
C SER A 91 -3.09 -2.60 -17.33
N PRO A 92 -3.19 -3.73 -16.61
CA PRO A 92 -4.01 -3.83 -15.41
C PRO A 92 -3.49 -2.95 -14.25
N TYR A 93 -2.28 -2.40 -14.36
CA TYR A 93 -1.67 -1.52 -13.37
C TYR A 93 -2.07 -0.04 -13.53
N SER A 94 -2.73 0.33 -14.64
CA SER A 94 -2.89 1.73 -15.07
C SER A 94 -3.80 2.56 -14.18
N GLU A 95 -4.72 1.91 -13.47
CA GLU A 95 -5.71 2.54 -12.60
C GLU A 95 -5.39 2.43 -11.11
N ILE A 96 -4.21 1.86 -10.75
CA ILE A 96 -3.78 1.74 -9.36
C ILE A 96 -3.47 3.12 -8.80
N GLU A 97 -4.12 3.48 -7.69
CA GLU A 97 -3.90 4.75 -7.03
C GLU A 97 -2.79 4.65 -5.99
N VAL A 98 -1.73 5.45 -6.13
CA VAL A 98 -0.64 5.55 -5.15
C VAL A 98 -0.59 6.96 -4.61
N ALA A 99 -0.81 7.13 -3.30
CA ALA A 99 -0.99 8.45 -2.72
C ALA A 99 -0.51 8.55 -1.27
N ASN A 100 -0.29 9.78 -0.85
CA ASN A 100 -0.10 10.08 0.57
C ASN A 100 -1.43 10.04 1.31
N VAL A 101 -1.35 10.02 2.64
CA VAL A 101 -2.55 9.90 3.48
C VAL A 101 -3.42 11.15 3.40
N HIS A 102 -2.82 12.34 3.30
CA HIS A 102 -3.59 13.60 3.25
C HIS A 102 -4.52 13.68 2.02
N PRO A 103 -4.09 13.34 0.78
CA PRO A 103 -4.97 13.40 -0.39
C PRO A 103 -6.01 12.26 -0.51
N PHE A 104 -5.97 11.22 0.34
CA PHE A 104 -6.86 10.06 0.23
C PHE A 104 -8.21 10.20 0.95
N GLN A 105 -8.47 11.37 1.56
CA GLN A 105 -9.72 11.60 2.26
C GLN A 105 -10.92 11.57 1.28
N GLY A 106 -11.89 10.68 1.53
CA GLY A 106 -13.09 10.52 0.70
C GLY A 106 -12.93 9.59 -0.50
N ARG A 107 -11.76 8.98 -0.71
CA ARG A 107 -11.55 7.95 -1.72
C ARG A 107 -11.49 6.59 -1.04
N GLU A 108 -12.17 5.60 -1.61
CA GLU A 108 -12.22 4.23 -1.08
C GLU A 108 -11.88 3.27 -2.21
N LYS A 109 -11.23 2.17 -1.84
CA LYS A 109 -10.84 1.08 -2.74
C LYS A 109 -11.22 -0.24 -2.08
N ASP A 110 -11.41 -1.29 -2.88
CA ASP A 110 -11.72 -2.60 -2.33
C ASP A 110 -10.50 -3.19 -1.61
N TYR A 111 -9.30 -2.93 -2.13
CA TYR A 111 -8.04 -3.33 -1.51
C TYR A 111 -7.15 -2.13 -1.23
N ILE A 112 -6.72 -2.00 0.03
CA ILE A 112 -5.77 -0.95 0.45
C ILE A 112 -4.50 -1.61 1.01
N ILE A 113 -3.35 -1.20 0.46
CA ILE A 113 -2.03 -1.55 0.98
C ILE A 113 -1.44 -0.30 1.65
N ILE A 114 -1.04 -0.42 2.92
CA ILE A 114 -0.45 0.69 3.69
C ILE A 114 1.04 0.39 3.90
N SER A 115 1.93 1.24 3.39
CA SER A 115 3.38 1.19 3.69
C SER A 115 3.73 2.22 4.76
N CYS A 116 4.26 1.75 5.89
CA CYS A 116 4.53 2.56 7.08
C CYS A 116 5.89 3.27 7.02
N VAL A 117 6.85 2.71 6.28
CA VAL A 117 8.19 3.21 5.96
C VAL A 117 9.17 3.25 7.13
N ARG A 118 8.73 3.72 8.30
CA ARG A 118 9.62 4.05 9.41
C ARG A 118 10.20 2.82 10.09
N SER A 119 11.51 2.71 10.05
CA SER A 119 12.32 1.65 10.66
C SER A 119 13.71 2.20 10.94
N ASN A 120 13.95 2.61 12.18
CA ASN A 120 15.16 3.31 12.61
C ASN A 120 15.51 3.00 14.07
N HIS A 121 16.79 3.16 14.42
CA HIS A 121 17.29 2.91 15.78
C HIS A 121 16.71 3.83 16.86
N ASN A 122 16.10 4.95 16.47
CA ASN A 122 15.54 5.94 17.39
C ASN A 122 14.08 5.64 17.74
N ASN A 123 13.52 4.51 17.28
CA ASN A 123 12.11 4.14 17.46
C ASN A 123 11.13 5.26 17.02
N SER A 124 11.53 6.09 16.06
CA SER A 124 10.70 7.16 15.55
C SER A 124 9.68 6.60 14.56
N ILE A 125 8.42 6.52 14.99
CA ILE A 125 7.31 5.97 14.18
C ILE A 125 6.71 6.98 13.18
N GLY A 126 7.14 8.25 13.24
CA GLY A 126 6.74 9.29 12.29
C GLY A 126 5.22 9.46 12.20
N PHE A 127 4.68 9.25 11.01
CA PHE A 127 3.25 9.34 10.68
C PHE A 127 2.30 8.66 11.68
N LEU A 128 2.69 7.51 12.21
CA LEU A 128 1.86 6.72 13.13
C LEU A 128 1.63 7.43 14.49
N ARG A 129 2.32 8.56 14.75
CA ARG A 129 2.06 9.40 15.92
C ARG A 129 0.74 10.18 15.83
N ASP A 130 0.22 10.42 14.62
CA ASP A 130 -1.06 11.12 14.44
C ASP A 130 -2.20 10.11 14.26
N PRO A 131 -3.03 9.88 15.30
CA PRO A 131 -4.12 8.90 15.23
C PRO A 131 -5.17 9.26 14.17
N ARG A 132 -5.32 10.55 13.82
CA ARG A 132 -6.28 10.97 12.79
C ARG A 132 -5.85 10.46 11.43
N LEU A 133 -4.55 10.53 11.15
CA LEU A 133 -4.02 10.05 9.88
C LEU A 133 -4.06 8.52 9.78
N LEU A 134 -3.78 7.82 10.88
CA LEU A 134 -3.98 6.37 10.94
C LEU A 134 -5.44 5.99 10.66
N ASN A 135 -6.40 6.66 11.32
CA ASN A 135 -7.83 6.43 11.12
C ASN A 135 -8.26 6.65 9.66
N VAL A 136 -7.74 7.70 9.01
CA VAL A 136 -7.99 7.91 7.59
C VAL A 136 -7.49 6.71 6.80
N ALA A 137 -6.23 6.29 6.97
CA ALA A 137 -5.63 5.22 6.19
C ALA A 137 -6.36 3.86 6.34
N ILE A 138 -6.70 3.47 7.57
CA ILE A 138 -7.34 2.15 7.83
C ILE A 138 -8.82 2.09 7.41
N THR A 139 -9.48 3.23 7.21
CA THR A 139 -10.91 3.28 6.83
C THR A 139 -11.14 3.44 5.32
N ARG A 140 -10.09 3.28 4.49
CA ARG A 140 -10.22 3.43 3.02
C ARG A 140 -10.54 2.12 2.29
N ALA A 141 -10.43 0.97 2.97
CA ALA A 141 -10.78 -0.35 2.43
C ALA A 141 -12.26 -0.66 2.67
N ARG A 142 -12.90 -1.39 1.75
CA ARG A 142 -14.31 -1.82 1.86
C ARG A 142 -14.45 -3.27 2.30
#